data_AF-A0A0H3J4R2-F1
#
_entry.id   AF-A0A0H3J4R2-F1
#
_cell.length_a   1.000
_cell.length_b   1.000
_cell.length_c   1.000
_cell.angle_alpha   90.00
_cell.angle_beta   90.00
_cell.angle_gamma   90.00
#
_symmetry.space_group_name_H-M   'P 1'
#
loop_
_entity.id
_entity.type
_entity.pdbx_description
1 polymer ?
#
loop_
_entity_poly.entity_id
_entity_poly.type
_entity_poly.pdbx_seq_one_letter_code
_entity_poly.pdbx_strand_id
1 'polypeptide(L)'
;MDLLLTRYKNIDYVMDMDLEEGIEIINTAYKKKAEEMLWQRWLVDYSNMDKEHFIPFTDYKNKVFKDVNITENNNKVSKESIEETAKKAIEEAERIKKADQKGGST
;
A
#
# COMPACT_ATOMS: atom_id res chain seq x y z
N MET A 1 12.14 -3.07 -10.11
CA MET A 1 13.58 -2.80 -10.33
C MET A 1 13.80 -1.64 -11.29
N ASP A 2 13.34 -1.73 -12.54
CA ASP A 2 13.64 -0.72 -13.59
C ASP A 2 13.13 0.71 -13.27
N LEU A 3 11.99 0.82 -12.58
CA LEU A 3 11.40 2.10 -12.17
C LEU A 3 12.28 2.91 -11.21
N LEU A 4 12.93 2.23 -10.25
CA LEU A 4 13.80 2.87 -9.26
C LEU A 4 15.14 3.26 -9.88
N LEU A 5 15.69 2.38 -10.73
CA LEU A 5 16.93 2.62 -11.47
C LEU A 5 16.79 3.78 -12.46
N THR A 6 15.64 3.89 -13.12
CA THR A 6 15.35 5.01 -14.03
C THR A 6 15.30 6.35 -13.29
N ARG A 7 14.78 6.37 -12.05
CA ARG A 7 14.60 7.59 -11.26
C ARG A 7 15.90 8.07 -10.61
N TYR A 8 16.67 7.16 -10.00
CA TYR A 8 17.83 7.54 -9.20
C TYR A 8 19.17 7.36 -9.93
N LYS A 9 19.22 6.58 -11.03
CA LYS A 9 20.42 6.31 -11.85
C LYS A 9 21.66 5.83 -11.09
N ASN A 10 21.52 5.57 -9.79
CA ASN A 10 22.54 5.15 -8.87
C ASN A 10 22.02 3.90 -8.18
N ILE A 11 22.67 2.77 -8.47
CA ILE A 11 22.31 1.46 -7.93
C ILE A 11 22.59 1.38 -6.43
N ASP A 12 23.63 2.04 -5.93
CA ASP A 12 24.03 1.99 -4.52
C ASP A 12 22.93 2.60 -3.63
N TYR A 13 22.35 3.72 -4.06
CA TYR A 13 21.23 4.34 -3.36
C TYR A 13 19.97 3.46 -3.34
N VAL A 14 19.75 2.65 -4.38
CA VAL A 14 18.60 1.71 -4.44
C VAL A 14 18.84 0.49 -3.57
N MET A 15 20.11 0.06 -3.42
CA MET A 15 20.48 -1.10 -2.62
C MET A 15 20.59 -0.79 -1.12
N ASP A 16 20.96 0.44 -0.77
CA ASP A 16 21.03 0.94 0.61
C ASP A 16 19.68 1.48 1.14
N MET A 17 18.65 1.50 0.29
CA MET A 17 17.31 2.00 0.63
C MET A 17 16.58 1.06 1.58
N ASP A 18 15.96 1.62 2.62
CA ASP A 18 15.08 0.85 3.49
C ASP A 18 13.83 0.37 2.71
N LEU A 19 13.31 -0.78 3.10
CA LEU A 19 12.17 -1.41 2.45
C LEU A 19 10.92 -0.51 2.47
N GLU A 20 10.69 0.20 3.58
CA GLU A 20 9.56 1.13 3.71
C GLU A 20 9.68 2.30 2.73
N GLU A 21 10.86 2.92 2.65
CA GLU A 21 11.17 4.01 1.72
C GLU A 21 11.04 3.55 0.26
N GLY A 22 11.54 2.34 -0.05
CA GLY A 22 11.42 1.75 -1.38
C GLY A 22 9.96 1.53 -1.81
N ILE A 23 9.12 1.03 -0.90
CA ILE A 23 7.69 0.86 -1.14
C ILE A 23 7.01 2.21 -1.37
N GLU A 24 7.32 3.23 -0.56
CA GLU A 24 6.74 4.57 -0.70
C GLU A 24 7.09 5.21 -2.06
N ILE A 25 8.34 5.08 -2.49
CA ILE A 25 8.81 5.61 -3.76
C ILE A 25 8.11 4.92 -4.95
N ILE A 26 7.96 3.60 -4.87
CA ILE A 26 7.23 2.81 -5.87
C ILE A 26 5.77 3.27 -5.94
N ASN A 27 5.09 3.33 -4.79
CA ASN A 27 3.70 3.76 -4.72
C ASN A 27 3.51 5.18 -5.27
N THR A 28 4.40 6.09 -4.92
CA THR A 28 4.40 7.46 -5.42
C THR A 28 4.60 7.52 -6.93
N ALA A 29 5.48 6.67 -7.48
CA ALA A 29 5.71 6.60 -8.92
C ALA A 29 4.48 6.08 -9.68
N TYR A 30 3.84 5.02 -9.20
CA TYR A 30 2.59 4.52 -9.78
C TYR A 30 1.47 5.55 -9.67
N LYS A 31 1.34 6.25 -8.54
CA LYS A 31 0.35 7.31 -8.35
C LYS A 31 0.53 8.46 -9.35
N LYS A 32 1.77 8.93 -9.55
CA LYS A 32 2.08 9.96 -10.55
C LYS A 32 1.75 9.50 -11.97
N LYS A 33 2.12 8.27 -12.33
CA LYS A 33 1.80 7.71 -13.65
C LYS A 33 0.28 7.62 -13.88
N ALA A 34 -0.46 7.16 -12.87
CA ALA A 34 -1.92 7.09 -12.93
C ALA A 34 -2.56 8.48 -13.05
N GLU A 35 -2.08 9.47 -12.31
CA GLU A 35 -2.57 10.85 -12.39
C GLU A 35 -2.30 11.47 -13.78
N GLU A 36 -1.13 11.20 -14.36
CA GLU A 36 -0.80 11.69 -15.70
C GLU A 36 -1.67 11.04 -16.79
N MET A 37 -1.91 9.73 -16.71
CA MET A 37 -2.87 9.05 -17.59
C MET A 37 -4.28 9.62 -17.44
N LEU A 38 -4.70 9.90 -16.20
CA LEU A 38 -6.00 10.47 -15.93
C LEU A 38 -6.14 11.90 -16.45
N TRP A 39 -5.07 12.69 -16.37
CA TRP A 39 -4.99 14.02 -16.96
C TRP A 39 -5.17 13.97 -18.48
N GLN A 40 -4.45 13.07 -19.17
CA GLN A 40 -4.60 12.88 -20.61
C GLN A 40 -6.03 12.50 -20.98
N ARG A 41 -6.65 11.59 -20.20
CA ARG A 41 -8.05 11.22 -20.42
C ARG A 41 -9.00 12.41 -20.20
N TRP A 42 -8.79 13.17 -19.14
CA TRP A 42 -9.60 14.37 -18.85
C TRP A 42 -9.50 15.40 -19.97
N LEU A 43 -8.33 15.61 -20.59
CA LEU A 43 -8.20 16.53 -21.73
C LEU A 43 -9.03 16.10 -22.95
N VAL A 44 -9.07 14.79 -23.24
CA VAL A 44 -9.91 14.24 -24.31
C VAL A 44 -11.38 14.47 -23.99
N ASP A 45 -11.82 14.16 -22.78
CA ASP A 45 -13.20 14.37 -22.37
C ASP A 45 -13.54 15.88 -22.34
N TYR A 46 -12.61 16.73 -21.90
CA TYR A 46 -12.74 18.19 -21.82
C TYR A 46 -13.01 18.83 -23.18
N SER A 47 -12.38 18.33 -24.25
CA SER A 47 -12.66 18.80 -25.62
C SER A 47 -14.12 18.57 -26.06
N ASN A 48 -14.81 17.64 -25.41
CA ASN A 48 -16.21 17.33 -25.64
C ASN A 48 -17.15 17.93 -24.57
N MET A 49 -16.61 18.69 -23.61
CA MET A 49 -17.41 19.37 -22.59
C MET A 49 -17.89 20.73 -23.08
N ASP A 50 -19.14 21.06 -22.76
CA ASP A 50 -19.69 22.39 -22.92
C ASP A 50 -19.70 23.16 -21.58
N LYS A 51 -20.23 24.38 -21.57
CA LYS A 51 -20.31 25.20 -20.35
C LYS A 51 -21.23 24.62 -19.28
N GLU A 52 -22.20 23.78 -19.65
CA GLU A 52 -23.16 23.20 -18.71
C GLU A 52 -22.62 21.92 -18.07
N HIS A 53 -21.77 21.18 -18.79
CA HIS A 53 -21.22 19.88 -18.40
C HIS A 53 -19.73 19.92 -18.07
N PHE A 54 -19.16 21.11 -17.89
CA PHE A 54 -17.76 21.25 -17.51
C PHE A 54 -17.49 20.62 -16.13
N ILE A 55 -16.48 19.73 -16.08
CA ILE A 55 -16.00 19.12 -14.85
C ILE A 55 -14.55 19.53 -14.63
N PRO A 56 -14.22 20.25 -13.54
CA PRO A 56 -12.83 20.52 -13.18
C PRO A 56 -12.05 19.22 -12.98
N PHE A 57 -10.78 19.22 -13.37
CA PHE A 57 -9.94 18.03 -13.23
C PHE A 57 -9.89 17.49 -11.79
N THR A 58 -9.92 18.36 -10.79
CA THR A 58 -9.97 17.95 -9.37
C THR A 58 -11.17 17.06 -9.06
N ASP A 59 -12.33 17.40 -9.61
CA ASP A 59 -13.57 16.66 -9.38
C ASP A 59 -13.62 15.40 -10.21
N TYR A 60 -13.08 15.44 -11.44
CA TYR A 60 -12.89 14.27 -12.28
C TYR A 60 -11.96 13.25 -11.61
N LYS A 61 -10.84 13.73 -11.05
CA LYS A 61 -9.90 12.96 -10.26
C LYS A 61 -10.58 12.34 -9.04
N ASN A 62 -11.30 13.15 -8.28
CA ASN A 62 -12.00 12.68 -7.09
C ASN A 62 -13.07 11.62 -7.41
N LYS A 63 -13.75 11.69 -8.55
CA LYS A 63 -14.69 10.65 -8.99
C LYS A 63 -13.99 9.31 -9.22
N VAL A 64 -12.86 9.30 -9.94
CA VAL A 64 -12.14 8.07 -10.26
C VAL A 64 -11.45 7.47 -9.03
N PHE A 65 -10.88 8.30 -8.15
CA PHE A 65 -10.17 7.81 -6.96
C PHE A 65 -11.07 7.60 -5.73
N LYS A 66 -12.33 8.10 -5.71
CA LYS A 66 -13.27 7.81 -4.62
C LYS A 66 -13.56 6.32 -4.48
N ASP A 67 -13.67 5.62 -5.61
CA ASP A 67 -13.98 4.20 -5.65
C ASP A 67 -12.80 3.33 -5.20
N VAL A 68 -11.57 3.87 -5.25
CA VAL A 68 -10.34 3.18 -4.81
C VAL A 68 -10.19 3.22 -3.28
N ASN A 69 -10.67 4.27 -2.60
CA ASN A 69 -10.60 4.39 -1.14
C ASN A 69 -11.57 3.47 -0.39
N ILE A 70 -12.42 2.71 -1.09
CA ILE A 70 -13.33 1.73 -0.46
C ILE A 70 -12.55 0.48 -0.01
N THR A 71 -11.35 0.22 -0.55
CA THR A 71 -10.56 -0.97 -0.21
C THR A 71 -9.54 -0.76 0.91
N GLU A 72 -9.20 0.47 1.29
CA GLU A 72 -8.26 0.74 2.40
C GLU A 72 -8.88 0.54 3.80
N ASN A 73 -10.21 0.39 3.89
CA ASN A 73 -10.90 0.28 5.19
C ASN A 73 -11.24 -1.14 5.67
N ASN A 74 -10.85 -2.21 4.96
CA ASN A 74 -11.22 -3.57 5.35
C ASN A 74 -10.06 -4.47 5.83
N ASN A 75 -8.86 -3.92 6.03
CA ASN A 75 -7.74 -4.69 6.58
C ASN A 75 -6.98 -3.97 7.70
N LYS A 76 -7.67 -3.08 8.44
CA LYS A 76 -7.16 -2.63 9.73
C LYS A 76 -7.47 -3.72 10.75
N VAL A 77 -6.63 -4.77 10.77
CA VAL A 77 -6.59 -5.69 11.91
C VAL A 77 -6.44 -4.80 13.14
N SER A 78 -7.45 -4.80 14.01
CA SER A 78 -7.43 -3.92 15.16
C SER A 78 -6.20 -4.24 16.01
N LYS A 79 -5.63 -3.22 16.66
CA LYS A 79 -4.50 -3.40 17.60
C LYS A 79 -4.80 -4.51 18.62
N GLU A 80 -6.06 -4.59 19.04
CA GLU A 80 -6.59 -5.64 19.93
C GLU A 80 -6.46 -7.05 19.35
N SER A 81 -6.72 -7.24 18.04
CA SER A 81 -6.57 -8.53 17.37
C SER A 81 -5.11 -8.97 17.23
N ILE A 82 -4.19 -8.02 17.02
CA ILE A 82 -2.74 -8.29 17.00
C ILE A 82 -2.27 -8.70 18.41
N GLU A 83 -2.72 -7.99 19.44
CA GLU A 83 -2.38 -8.30 20.84
C GLU A 83 -2.93 -9.67 21.29
N GLU A 84 -4.15 -10.02 20.88
CA GLU A 84 -4.74 -11.32 21.19
C GLU A 84 -3.97 -12.46 20.52
N THR A 85 -3.58 -12.28 19.26
CA THR A 85 -2.80 -13.27 18.51
C THR A 85 -1.41 -13.46 19.12
N ALA A 86 -0.75 -12.37 19.52
CA ALA A 86 0.54 -12.42 20.20
C ALA A 86 0.45 -13.15 21.55
N LYS A 87 -0.61 -12.90 22.34
CA LYS A 87 -0.84 -13.61 23.61
C LYS A 87 -1.04 -15.11 23.43
N LYS A 88 -1.84 -15.52 22.43
CA LYS A 88 -2.07 -16.94 22.14
C LYS A 88 -0.78 -17.66 21.71
N ALA A 89 0.03 -17.03 20.87
CA ALA A 89 1.31 -17.59 20.45
C ALA A 89 2.29 -17.79 21.63
N ILE A 90 2.32 -16.86 22.58
CA ILE A 90 3.14 -16.97 23.80
C ILE A 90 2.64 -18.11 24.70
N GLU A 91 1.32 -18.22 24.89
CA GLU A 91 0.74 -19.30 25.72
C GLU A 91 0.99 -20.69 25.12
N GLU A 92 0.87 -20.83 23.79
CA GLU A 92 1.18 -22.07 23.06
C GLU A 92 2.66 -22.47 23.24
N ALA A 93 3.59 -21.50 23.10
CA ALA A 93 5.01 -21.73 23.28
C ALA A 93 5.36 -22.16 24.72
N GLU A 94 4.68 -21.59 25.73
CA GLU A 94 4.82 -22.01 27.12
C GLU A 94 4.29 -23.42 27.38
N ARG A 95 3.20 -23.82 26.71
CA ARG A 95 2.66 -25.18 26.80
C ARG A 95 3.60 -26.20 26.19
N ILE A 96 4.18 -25.92 25.02
CA ILE A 96 5.17 -26.78 24.35
C ILE A 96 6.39 -26.97 25.26
N LYS A 97 6.91 -25.88 25.84
CA LYS A 97 8.06 -25.95 26.77
C LYS A 97 7.78 -26.79 28.02
N LYS A 98 6.56 -26.76 28.56
CA LYS A 98 6.14 -27.58 29.71
C LYS A 98 5.92 -29.04 29.33
N ALA A 99 5.49 -29.32 28.10
CA ALA A 99 5.35 -30.68 27.58
C ALA A 99 6.72 -31.34 27.37
N ASP A 100 7.70 -30.61 26.84
CA ASP A 100 9.06 -31.09 26.64
C ASP A 100 9.78 -31.41 27.97
N GLN A 101 9.51 -30.66 29.04
CA GLN A 101 10.04 -30.95 30.38
C GLN A 101 9.44 -32.21 31.03
N LYS A 102 8.26 -32.68 30.60
CA LYS A 102 7.64 -33.92 31.11
C LYS A 102 8.01 -35.17 30.31
N GLY A 103 8.55 -35.01 29.10
CA GLY A 103 8.98 -36.13 28.24
C GLY A 103 10.43 -36.59 28.41
N GLY A 104 11.24 -35.86 29.18
CA GLY A 104 12.67 -36.14 29.38
C GLY A 104 13.04 -37.03 30.57
N SER A 105 12.06 -37.62 31.26
CA SER A 105 12.29 -38.54 32.37
C SER A 105 11.67 -39.91 32.08
N THR A 106 12.28 -40.67 31.17
CA THR A 106 12.24 -42.14 31.14
C THR A 106 13.54 -42.61 30.50
#